data_AF-A0A6I7HLJ6-F1
#
_entry.id   AF-A0A6I7HLJ6-F1
#
_cell.length_a   1.000
_cell.length_b   1.000
_cell.length_c   1.000
_cell.angle_alpha   90.00
_cell.angle_beta   90.00
_cell.angle_gamma   90.00
#
_symmetry.space_group_name_H-M   'P 1'
#
loop_
_entity.id
_entity.type
_entity.pdbx_description
1 polymer ?
#
loop_
_entity_poly.entity_id
_entity_poly.type
_entity_poly.pdbx_seq_one_letter_code
_entity_poly.pdbx_strand_id
1 'polypeptide(L)' 'MEIKRTTIPGLTFAVEVEEVNHRDHSGGLICYLASLYRLDPKTKARHLVRRSRIPGAADDMRREFQQGGIKAFRRLEASA' A
#
# COMPACT_ATOMS: atom_id res chain seq x y z
N MET A 1 -13.79 3.37 11.65
CA MET A 1 -12.69 3.51 10.66
C MET A 1 -11.72 2.37 10.90
N GLU A 2 -11.68 1.40 9.99
CA GLU A 2 -10.77 0.25 10.07
C GLU A 2 -9.54 0.53 9.19
N ILE A 3 -8.36 0.16 9.69
CA ILE A 3 -7.10 0.24 8.95
C ILE A 3 -6.61 -1.18 8.73
N LYS A 4 -6.63 -1.63 7.48
CA LYS A 4 -6.08 -2.93 7.09
C LYS A 4 -4.62 -2.75 6.66
N ARG A 5 -3.72 -3.52 7.26
CA ARG A 5 -2.31 -3.54 6.87
C ARG A 5 -1.94 -4.89 6.29
N THR A 6 -1.14 -4.89 5.24
CA THR A 6 -0.62 -6.09 4.63
C THR A 6 0.86 -5.90 4.32
N THR A 7 1.69 -6.70 4.99
CA THR A 7 3.13 -6.70 4.76
C THR A 7 3.48 -7.75 3.73
N ILE A 8 4.17 -7.34 2.67
CA ILE A 8 4.70 -8.22 1.64
C ILE A 8 6.21 -8.35 1.87
N PRO A 9 6.73 -9.53 2.23
CA PRO A 9 8.15 -9.74 2.40
C PRO A 9 8.86 -9.69 1.05
N GLY A 10 10.04 -9.07 1.02
CA GLY A 10 10.93 -9.07 -0.13
C GLY A 10 12.36 -9.38 0.30
N LEU A 11 13.20 -9.85 -0.62
CA LEU A 11 14.59 -10.21 -0.31
C LEU A 11 15.42 -9.03 0.19
N THR A 12 15.25 -7.84 -0.41
CA THR A 12 16.05 -6.65 -0.07
C THR A 12 15.39 -5.79 1.01
N PHE A 13 14.07 -5.65 0.95
CA PHE A 13 13.25 -4.95 1.93
C PHE A 13 11.82 -5.48 1.83
N ALA A 14 11.07 -5.35 2.91
CA ALA A 14 9.63 -5.59 2.92
C ALA A 14 8.87 -4.30 2.55
N VAL A 15 7.66 -4.46 2.05
CA VAL A 15 6.72 -3.34 1.86
C VAL A 15 5.46 -3.57 2.65
N GLU A 16 4.82 -2.49 3.06
CA GLU A 16 3.54 -2.49 3.78
C GLU A 16 2.52 -1.73 2.94
N VAL A 17 1.39 -2.36 2.66
CA VAL A 17 0.21 -1.71 2.08
C VAL A 17 -0.78 -1.46 3.21
N GLU A 18 -1.14 -0.20 3.42
CA GLU A 18 -2.17 0.23 4.36
C GLU A 18 -3.40 0.67 3.58
N GLU A 19 -4.57 0.17 3.98
CA GLU A 19 -5.85 0.50 3.38
C GLU A 19 -6.83 0.98 4.45
N VAL A 20 -7.41 2.15 4.20
CA VAL A 20 -8.55 2.69 4.92
C VAL A 20 -9.71 2.69 3.96
N ASN A 21 -10.77 1.95 4.29
CA ASN A 21 -12.01 1.92 3.53
C ASN A 21 -13.16 2.14 4.52
N HIS A 22 -13.50 3.40 4.75
CA HIS A 22 -14.55 3.78 5.66
C HIS A 22 -15.85 4.03 4.90
N ARG A 23 -16.89 3.28 5.27
CA ARG A 23 -18.23 3.43 4.73
C ARG A 23 -19.23 3.74 5.82
N ASP A 24 -20.32 4.41 5.44
CA ASP A 24 -21.47 4.62 6.32
C ASP A 24 -22.31 3.34 6.44
N HIS A 25 -23.36 3.40 7.27
CA HIS A 25 -24.26 2.26 7.52
C HIS A 25 -25.06 1.82 6.28
N SER A 26 -25.24 2.70 5.30
CA SER A 26 -25.87 2.43 3.99
C SER A 26 -24.88 1.98 2.91
N GLY A 27 -23.58 1.86 3.24
CA GLY A 27 -22.52 1.48 2.30
C GLY A 27 -21.90 2.62 1.50
N GLY A 28 -22.31 3.88 1.72
CA GLY A 28 -21.74 5.06 1.11
C GLY A 28 -20.27 5.25 1.50
N LEU A 29 -19.40 5.55 0.53
CA LEU A 29 -17.98 5.72 0.79
C LEU A 29 -17.72 7.07 1.45
N ILE A 30 -17.34 7.04 2.74
CA ILE A 30 -16.96 8.23 3.50
C ILE A 30 -15.52 8.60 3.16
N CYS A 31 -14.61 7.63 3.25
CA CYS A 31 -13.23 7.86 2.86
C CYS A 31 -12.54 6.58 2.38
N TYR A 32 -11.67 6.77 1.40
CA TYR A 32 -10.74 5.74 0.95
C TYR A 32 -9.32 6.27 0.95
N LEU A 33 -8.39 5.48 1.47
CA LEU A 33 -6.96 5.75 1.36
C LEU A 33 -6.19 4.45 1.26
N ALA A 34 -5.44 4.27 0.18
CA ALA A 34 -4.43 3.24 0.06
C ALA A 34 -3.05 3.90 0.11
N SER A 35 -2.18 3.42 0.99
CA SER A 35 -0.80 3.89 1.14
C SER A 35 0.14 2.70 1.01
N LEU A 36 1.20 2.88 0.23
CA LEU A 36 2.28 1.91 0.10
C LEU A 36 3.52 2.47 0.79
N TYR A 37 4.10 1.68 1.68
CA TYR A 37 5.31 2.00 2.41
C TYR A 37 6.42 1.01 2.10
N ARG A 38 7.65 1.51 2.00
CA ARG A 38 8.87 0.71 2.10
C ARG A 38 9.28 0.62 3.57
N LEU A 39 9.58 -0.58 4.02
CA LEU A 39 10.09 -0.84 5.37
C LEU A 39 11.62 -0.89 5.35
N ASP A 40 12.26 -0.06 6.17
CA ASP A 40 13.70 -0.17 6.39
C ASP A 40 14.00 -1.46 7.19
N PRO A 41 14.88 -2.35 6.70
CA PRO A 41 15.15 -3.62 7.36
C PRO A 41 15.81 -3.46 8.73
N LYS A 42 16.62 -2.41 8.92
CA LYS A 42 17.40 -2.14 10.14
C LYS A 42 16.61 -1.34 11.16
N THR A 43 15.99 -0.24 10.72
CA THR A 43 15.33 0.72 11.63
C THR A 43 13.84 0.47 11.79
N LYS A 44 13.24 -0.37 10.93
CA LYS A 44 11.79 -0.56 10.80
C LYS A 44 11.03 0.74 10.46
N ALA A 45 11.74 1.77 10.01
CA ALA A 45 11.12 3.01 9.55
C ALA A 45 10.25 2.75 8.31
N ARG A 46 9.11 3.46 8.23
CA ARG A 46 8.16 3.39 7.12
C ARG A 46 8.36 4.61 6.23
N HIS A 47 8.79 4.37 4.99
CA HIS A 47 8.94 5.42 3.98
C HIS A 47 7.74 5.36 3.03
N LEU A 48 6.97 6.45 2.93
CA LEU A 48 5.82 6.51 2.02
C LEU A 48 6.33 6.52 0.57
N VAL A 49 5.80 5.60 -0.23
CA VAL A 49 6.19 5.39 -1.64
C VAL A 49 5.09 5.86 -2.56
N ARG A 50 3.84 5.50 -2.27
CA ARG A 50 2.68 5.88 -3.09
C ARG A 50 1.46 6.02 -2.21
N ARG A 51 0.54 6.89 -2.62
CA ARG A 51 -0.77 7.05 -2.00
C ARG A 51 -1.86 7.16 -3.07
N SER A 52 -3.03 6.61 -2.82
CA SER A 52 -4.19 6.69 -3.70
C SER A 52 -5.49 6.85 -2.89
N ARG A 53 -6.45 7.60 -3.45
CA ARG A 53 -7.82 7.72 -2.92
C ARG A 53 -8.85 6.97 -3.76
N ILE A 54 -8.39 6.15 -4.71
CA ILE A 54 -9.25 5.37 -5.59
C ILE A 54 -9.52 4.01 -4.95
N PRO A 55 -10.78 3.64 -4.67
CA PRO A 55 -11.13 2.32 -4.13
C PRO A 55 -10.56 1.18 -4.98
N GLY A 56 -10.00 0.17 -4.32
CA GLY A 56 -9.35 -0.97 -4.98
C GLY A 56 -7.85 -0.77 -5.23
N ALA A 57 -7.32 0.46 -5.08
CA ALA A 57 -5.91 0.72 -5.33
C ALA A 57 -4.97 -0.07 -4.38
N ALA A 58 -5.40 -0.43 -3.17
CA ALA A 58 -4.62 -1.28 -2.29
C ALA A 58 -4.44 -2.70 -2.85
N ASP A 59 -5.46 -3.28 -3.48
CA ASP A 59 -5.37 -4.58 -4.15
C ASP A 59 -4.43 -4.50 -5.35
N ASP A 60 -4.53 -3.43 -6.15
CA ASP A 60 -3.64 -3.22 -7.31
C ASP A 60 -2.18 -3.10 -6.87
N MET A 61 -1.90 -2.30 -5.82
CA MET A 61 -0.56 -2.18 -5.24
C MET A 61 -0.01 -3.54 -4.79
N ARG A 62 -0.84 -4.35 -4.11
CA ARG A 62 -0.45 -5.70 -3.67
C ARG A 62 -0.15 -6.61 -4.85
N ARG A 63 -1.02 -6.62 -5.87
CA ARG A 63 -0.89 -7.47 -7.06
C ARG A 63 0.35 -7.11 -7.87
N GLU A 64 0.58 -5.82 -8.11
CA GLU A 64 1.78 -5.34 -8.81
C GLU A 64 3.06 -5.79 -8.10
N PHE A 65 3.08 -5.73 -6.75
CA PHE A 65 4.23 -6.17 -5.97
C PHE A 65 4.44 -7.68 -5.98
N GLN A 66 3.36 -8.46 -5.85
CA GLN A 66 3.42 -9.92 -5.93
C GLN A 66 3.92 -10.41 -7.30
N GLN A 67 3.54 -9.72 -8.38
CA GLN A 67 3.92 -10.11 -9.74
C GLN A 67 5.28 -9.56 -10.18
N GLY A 68 5.58 -8.30 -9.85
CA GLY A 68 6.76 -7.59 -10.35
C GLY A 68 7.89 -7.43 -9.34
N GLY A 69 7.67 -7.75 -8.06
CA GLY A 69 8.65 -7.62 -6.99
C GLY A 69 9.30 -6.23 -6.97
N ILE A 70 10.64 -6.19 -6.89
CA ILE A 70 11.41 -4.94 -6.82
C ILE A 70 11.30 -4.07 -8.08
N LYS A 71 10.97 -4.65 -9.25
CA LYS A 71 10.74 -3.86 -10.47
C LYS A 71 9.44 -3.07 -10.38
N ALA A 72 8.40 -3.64 -9.77
CA ALA A 72 7.16 -2.91 -9.50
C ALA A 72 7.41 -1.73 -8.55
N PHE A 73 8.21 -1.93 -7.49
CA PHE A 73 8.61 -0.85 -6.59
C PHE A 73 9.17 0.37 -7.32
N ARG A 74 10.19 0.15 -8.17
CA ARG A 74 10.86 1.26 -8.88
C ARG A 74 9.90 2.05 -9.78
N ARG A 75 8.93 1.37 -10.41
CA ARG A 75 7.90 2.05 -11.22
C ARG A 75 6.96 2.88 -10.36
N LEU A 76 6.56 2.34 -9.22
CA LEU A 76 5.64 2.99 -8.28
C LEU A 76 6.28 4.20 -7.59
N GLU A 77 7.56 4.10 -7.24
CA GLU A 77 8.37 5.20 -6.72
C GLU A 77 8.52 6.34 -7.73
N ALA A 78 8.74 6.03 -9.01
CA ALA A 78 8.87 7.04 -10.07
C ALA A 78 7.56 7.74 -10.44
N SER A 79 6.41 7.21 -10.00
CA SER A 79 5.06 7.74 -10.32
C SER A 79 4.41 8.51 -9.16
N ALA A 80 5.16 8.70 -8.06
CA ALA A 80 4.73 9.35 -6.83
C ALA A 80 5.02 10.85 -6.84
#